data_AF-A0AAV4P1S1-F1
#
_entry.id   AF-A0AAV4P1S1-F1
#
_cell.length_a   1.000
_cell.length_b   1.000
_cell.length_c   1.000
_cell.angle_alpha   90.00
_cell.angle_beta   90.00
_cell.angle_gamma   90.00
#
_symmetry.space_group_name_H-M   'P 1'
#
loop_
_entity.id
_entity.type
_entity.pdbx_description
1 polymer ?
#
loop_
_entity_poly.entity_id
_entity_poly.type
_entity_poly.pdbx_seq_one_letter_code
_entity_poly.pdbx_strand_id
1 'polypeptide(L)'
;MRERYRSHFGILIVGIGLLLATYLVGAQSIRCCSYANGSCRSACEQLSLVSMATDPAQLEVSLRKLNNLCHRPSMISFWNCMNETLEEIDKGNGWIGRPCCRIPQSEKCMRACLQAQSLLDLTTSCRKSDEIAFYTCIERQEAGERCCKNAQTSSCHEACKNVFVDSFTPTKAVREAIHRHCSEGNPKVQQCVHSYIHVTPADHPFRNMHCCERSLSTQCRTVCKETLRTETTTQEIVDGLTRGGCGPPLPQDWLWQCFLLNSVANEPGGSLIQSEKVGMDSAKLQCCFRAATVNCQRLCIE
;
A
#
# COMPACT_ATOMS: atom_id res chain seq x y z
N MET A 1 0.77 56.73 5.76
CA MET A 1 0.82 55.64 6.78
C MET A 1 0.26 54.29 6.29
N ARG A 2 0.17 54.02 4.97
CA ARG A 2 -0.40 52.76 4.45
C ARG A 2 0.62 51.85 3.73
N GLU A 3 1.81 52.36 3.40
CA GLU A 3 2.88 51.58 2.73
C GLU A 3 3.85 50.89 3.70
N ARG A 4 4.02 51.42 4.92
CA ARG A 4 4.93 50.83 5.91
C ARG A 4 4.38 49.56 6.58
N TYR A 5 3.07 49.34 6.50
CA TYR A 5 2.39 48.16 7.10
C TYR A 5 2.45 46.91 6.19
N ARG A 6 2.63 47.10 4.88
CA ARG A 6 2.62 46.02 3.88
C ARG A 6 3.94 45.23 3.84
N SER A 7 5.05 45.89 4.19
CA SER A 7 6.38 45.28 4.25
C SER A 7 6.58 44.36 5.45
N HIS A 8 6.08 44.75 6.64
CA HIS A 8 6.16 43.92 7.84
C HIS A 8 5.27 42.67 7.79
N PHE A 9 4.10 42.75 7.13
CA PHE A 9 3.19 41.61 6.99
C PHE A 9 3.75 40.53 6.05
N GLY A 10 4.45 40.92 4.97
CA GLY A 10 5.11 39.98 4.06
C GLY A 10 6.26 39.22 4.70
N ILE A 11 7.04 39.87 5.57
CA ILE A 11 8.16 39.23 6.29
C ILE A 11 7.63 38.27 7.36
N LEU A 12 6.53 38.59 8.04
CA LEU A 12 5.92 37.69 9.02
C LEU A 12 5.34 36.43 8.38
N ILE A 13 4.68 36.55 7.21
CA ILE A 13 4.10 35.40 6.49
C ILE A 13 5.21 34.51 5.92
N VAL A 14 6.31 35.07 5.40
CA VAL A 14 7.46 34.30 4.92
C VAL A 14 8.19 33.63 6.09
N GLY A 15 8.31 34.30 7.24
CA GLY A 15 8.90 33.72 8.46
C GLY A 15 8.07 32.58 9.06
N ILE A 16 6.74 32.73 9.08
CA ILE A 16 5.81 31.67 9.54
C ILE A 16 5.75 30.52 8.52
N GLY A 17 5.82 30.81 7.22
CA GLY A 17 5.91 29.80 6.15
C GLY A 17 7.21 29.00 6.19
N LEU A 18 8.34 29.63 6.50
CA LEU A 18 9.63 28.95 6.71
C LEU A 18 9.68 28.16 8.01
N LEU A 19 9.05 28.65 9.08
CA LEU A 19 8.91 27.89 10.32
C LEU A 19 7.94 26.71 10.17
N LEU A 20 6.86 26.83 9.40
CA LEU A 20 5.96 25.70 9.12
C LEU A 20 6.54 24.69 8.13
N ALA A 21 7.39 25.14 7.20
CA ALA A 21 8.08 24.24 6.26
C ALA A 21 9.15 23.36 6.94
N THR A 22 9.71 23.78 8.08
CA THR A 22 10.64 22.94 8.86
C THR A 22 9.94 21.92 9.75
N TYR A 23 8.62 22.04 9.99
CA TYR A 23 7.86 21.09 10.81
C TYR A 23 7.16 19.96 10.02
N LEU A 24 7.29 19.92 8.68
CA LEU A 24 6.69 18.88 7.84
C LEU A 24 7.71 18.04 7.07
N VAL A 25 8.86 17.78 7.69
CA VAL A 25 9.68 16.61 7.36
C VAL A 25 9.65 15.69 8.56
N GLY A 26 8.60 14.85 8.62
CA GLY A 26 8.57 13.71 9.52
C GLY A 26 9.57 12.64 9.05
N ALA A 27 10.86 12.97 9.08
CA ALA A 27 11.90 11.97 9.03
C ALA A 27 11.95 11.32 10.41
N GLN A 28 11.62 10.04 10.47
CA GLN A 28 11.67 9.20 11.65
C GLN A 28 13.12 9.07 12.11
N SER A 29 13.61 10.08 12.86
CA SER A 29 15.01 10.10 13.27
C SER A 29 15.32 8.87 14.12
N ILE A 30 16.34 8.12 13.71
CA ILE A 30 16.92 7.06 14.52
C ILE A 30 17.43 7.73 15.80
N ARG A 31 16.99 7.24 16.97
CA ARG A 31 17.33 7.89 18.26
C ARG A 31 18.84 8.05 18.46
N CYS A 32 19.65 7.17 17.86
CA CYS A 32 21.09 7.24 17.89
C CYS A 32 21.70 8.50 17.27
N CYS A 33 20.99 9.21 16.39
CA CYS A 33 21.51 10.41 15.73
C CYS A 33 21.87 11.54 16.74
N SER A 34 21.32 11.51 17.96
CA SER A 34 21.70 12.45 19.02
C SER A 34 23.16 12.29 19.49
N TYR A 35 23.77 11.13 19.26
CA TYR A 35 25.18 10.86 19.60
C TYR A 35 26.15 11.21 18.46
N ALA A 36 25.62 11.60 17.30
CA ALA A 36 26.41 12.02 16.15
C ALA A 36 26.57 13.54 16.13
N ASN A 37 27.64 14.02 15.47
CA ASN A 37 27.91 15.45 15.29
C ASN A 37 28.22 15.78 13.82
N GLY A 38 28.01 17.05 13.44
CA GLY A 38 28.32 17.58 12.11
C GLY A 38 27.63 16.82 10.98
N SER A 39 28.36 16.58 9.89
CA SER A 39 27.85 15.91 8.68
C SER A 39 27.35 14.48 8.94
N CYS A 40 27.91 13.77 9.94
CA CYS A 40 27.42 12.45 10.35
C CYS A 40 25.98 12.54 10.89
N ARG A 41 25.69 13.54 11.73
CA ARG A 41 24.35 13.74 12.29
C ARG A 41 23.32 14.04 11.21
N SER A 42 23.64 14.97 10.30
CA SER A 42 22.74 15.29 9.18
C SER A 42 22.47 14.07 8.30
N ALA A 43 23.48 13.23 8.07
CA ALA A 43 23.31 12.00 7.30
C ALA A 43 22.46 10.96 8.05
N CYS A 44 22.61 10.85 9.36
CA CYS A 44 21.83 9.96 10.21
C CYS A 44 20.35 10.35 10.28
N GLU A 45 20.05 11.65 10.42
CA GLU A 45 18.67 12.16 10.50
C GLU A 45 17.88 11.95 9.19
N GLN A 46 18.56 11.75 8.07
CA GLN A 46 17.95 11.41 6.77
C GLN A 46 17.64 9.92 6.61
N LEU A 47 18.06 9.07 7.54
CA LEU A 47 17.83 7.63 7.45
C LEU A 47 16.38 7.27 7.80
N SER A 48 15.84 6.31 7.08
CA SER A 48 14.57 5.66 7.40
C SER A 48 14.87 4.29 8.00
N LEU A 49 14.61 4.14 9.30
CA LEU A 49 14.81 2.87 10.00
C LEU A 49 13.99 1.75 9.34
N VAL A 50 12.76 2.04 8.93
CA VAL A 50 11.90 1.07 8.25
C VAL A 50 12.50 0.65 6.92
N SER A 51 12.95 1.60 6.10
CA SER A 51 13.53 1.29 4.78
C SER A 51 14.78 0.42 4.93
N MET A 52 15.65 0.73 5.90
CA MET A 52 16.81 -0.10 6.21
C MET A 52 16.42 -1.50 6.72
N ALA A 53 15.29 -1.62 7.42
CA ALA A 53 14.83 -2.88 7.99
C ALA A 53 14.04 -3.77 7.02
N THR A 54 13.48 -3.20 5.95
CA THR A 54 12.64 -3.92 4.96
C THR A 54 13.32 -4.09 3.60
N ASP A 55 14.41 -3.38 3.32
CA ASP A 55 15.16 -3.44 2.06
C ASP A 55 16.67 -3.61 2.32
N PRO A 56 17.22 -4.81 2.06
CA PRO A 56 18.64 -5.09 2.24
C PRO A 56 19.58 -4.18 1.44
N ALA A 57 19.17 -3.74 0.25
CA ALA A 57 20.01 -2.87 -0.58
C ALA A 57 20.08 -1.46 0.02
N GLN A 58 18.96 -0.95 0.55
CA GLN A 58 18.93 0.34 1.25
C GLN A 58 19.74 0.30 2.55
N LEU A 59 19.73 -0.83 3.27
CA LEU A 59 20.58 -1.03 4.44
C LEU A 59 22.06 -0.87 4.09
N GLU A 60 22.53 -1.56 3.07
CA GLU A 60 23.94 -1.52 2.66
C GLU A 60 24.38 -0.10 2.27
N VAL A 61 23.58 0.58 1.44
CA VAL A 61 23.83 1.96 1.01
C VAL A 61 23.89 2.91 2.22
N SER A 62 22.95 2.76 3.16
CA SER A 62 22.88 3.58 4.37
C SER A 62 24.08 3.37 5.28
N LEU A 63 24.47 2.11 5.52
CA LEU A 63 25.64 1.78 6.34
C LEU A 63 26.95 2.27 5.71
N ARG A 64 27.08 2.19 4.39
CA ARG A 64 28.24 2.72 3.67
C ARG A 64 28.33 4.24 3.81
N LYS A 65 27.21 4.96 3.65
CA LYS A 65 27.14 6.43 3.86
C LYS A 65 27.53 6.80 5.29
N LEU A 66 27.04 6.08 6.29
CA LEU A 66 27.40 6.31 7.69
C LEU A 66 28.89 6.03 7.96
N ASN A 67 29.44 4.91 7.50
CA ASN A 67 30.86 4.60 7.69
C ASN A 67 31.79 5.67 7.10
N ASN A 68 31.40 6.31 5.98
CA ASN A 68 32.18 7.37 5.36
C ASN A 68 32.16 8.69 6.14
N LEU A 69 31.06 9.00 6.84
CA LEU A 69 30.85 10.29 7.51
C LEU A 69 31.05 10.23 9.03
N CYS A 70 30.88 9.06 9.63
CA CYS A 70 30.87 8.83 11.07
C CYS A 70 32.12 8.05 11.49
N HIS A 71 33.20 8.77 11.81
CA HIS A 71 34.48 8.16 12.19
C HIS A 71 34.35 7.37 13.50
N ARG A 72 34.59 6.05 13.45
CA ARG A 72 34.35 5.13 14.58
C ARG A 72 35.05 5.51 15.89
N PRO A 73 36.36 5.83 15.90
CA PRO A 73 37.09 6.19 17.13
C PRO A 73 36.51 7.38 17.90
N SER A 74 35.92 8.36 17.22
CA SER A 74 35.37 9.57 17.85
C SER A 74 33.87 9.49 18.15
N MET A 75 33.20 8.42 17.72
CA MET A 75 31.73 8.28 17.79
C MET A 75 31.31 6.90 18.30
N ILE A 76 31.98 6.39 19.35
CA ILE A 76 31.74 5.05 19.91
C ILE A 76 30.30 4.90 20.40
N SER A 77 29.76 5.87 21.15
CA SER A 77 28.37 5.82 21.66
C SER A 77 27.33 5.77 20.55
N PHE A 78 27.57 6.46 19.44
CA PHE A 78 26.73 6.39 18.25
C PHE A 78 26.73 4.99 17.66
N TRP A 79 27.92 4.41 17.43
CA TRP A 79 28.05 3.10 16.82
C TRP A 79 27.51 1.96 17.70
N ASN A 80 27.68 2.06 19.03
CA ASN A 80 27.06 1.12 19.96
C ASN A 80 25.53 1.16 19.87
N CYS A 81 24.94 2.36 19.95
CA CYS A 81 23.49 2.53 19.80
C CYS A 81 22.97 2.00 18.45
N MET A 82 23.68 2.27 17.36
CA MET A 82 23.32 1.78 16.03
C MET A 82 23.36 0.26 15.95
N ASN A 83 24.42 -0.37 16.48
CA ASN A 83 24.55 -1.83 16.47
C ASN A 83 23.43 -2.48 17.30
N GLU A 84 23.15 -1.98 18.50
CA GLU A 84 22.04 -2.46 19.34
C GLU A 84 20.69 -2.33 18.60
N THR A 85 20.46 -1.19 17.95
CA THR A 85 19.23 -0.95 17.17
C THR A 85 19.10 -1.93 16.01
N LEU A 86 20.20 -2.19 15.28
CA LEU A 86 20.24 -3.13 14.16
C LEU A 86 20.05 -4.58 14.61
N GLU A 87 20.64 -4.96 15.75
CA GLU A 87 20.47 -6.29 16.35
C GLU A 87 19.02 -6.53 16.80
N GLU A 88 18.40 -5.54 17.47
CA GLU A 88 17.00 -5.63 17.89
C GLU A 88 16.03 -5.82 16.71
N ILE A 89 16.24 -5.11 15.60
CA ILE A 89 15.39 -5.29 14.41
C ILE A 89 15.73 -6.56 13.64
N ASP A 90 16.96 -7.09 13.71
CA ASP A 90 17.33 -8.32 12.99
C ASP A 90 16.63 -9.56 13.57
N LYS A 91 16.28 -9.53 14.87
CA LYS A 91 15.47 -10.58 15.52
C LYS A 91 14.18 -10.90 14.74
N GLY A 92 13.55 -9.90 14.13
CA GLY A 92 12.31 -10.03 13.36
C GLY A 92 12.50 -10.24 11.85
N ASN A 93 13.72 -10.45 11.36
CA ASN A 93 14.02 -10.47 9.92
C ASN A 93 13.29 -11.61 9.18
N GLY A 94 13.12 -12.77 9.83
CA GLY A 94 12.40 -13.92 9.27
C GLY A 94 10.87 -13.85 9.37
N TRP A 95 10.30 -12.81 9.98
CA TRP A 95 8.86 -12.74 10.19
C TRP A 95 8.11 -12.32 8.92
N ILE A 96 7.06 -13.08 8.58
CA ILE A 96 6.26 -12.90 7.35
C ILE A 96 5.62 -11.50 7.23
N GLY A 97 5.37 -10.83 8.37
CA GLY A 97 4.80 -9.47 8.41
C GLY A 97 5.81 -8.35 8.15
N ARG A 98 7.11 -8.64 8.10
CA ARG A 98 8.18 -7.64 7.98
C ARG A 98 8.02 -6.68 6.79
N PRO A 99 7.64 -7.12 5.56
CA PRO A 99 7.42 -6.21 4.43
C PRO A 99 6.28 -5.20 4.66
N CYS A 100 5.38 -5.48 5.60
CA CYS A 100 4.25 -4.62 5.93
C CYS A 100 4.60 -3.49 6.90
N CYS A 101 5.79 -3.49 7.52
CA CYS A 101 6.16 -2.51 8.55
C CYS A 101 6.30 -1.06 8.04
N ARG A 102 6.17 -0.81 6.74
CA ARG A 102 6.06 0.54 6.14
C ARG A 102 4.66 1.13 6.13
N ILE A 103 3.66 0.33 6.47
CA ILE A 103 2.24 0.69 6.37
C ILE A 103 1.66 1.34 7.64
N PRO A 104 2.05 0.94 8.88
CA PRO A 104 1.48 1.51 10.08
C PRO A 104 1.54 3.04 10.10
N GLN A 105 0.47 3.68 10.56
CA GLN A 105 0.42 5.13 10.72
C GLN A 105 1.09 5.57 12.02
N SER A 106 1.01 4.75 13.07
CA SER A 106 1.62 5.04 14.37
C SER A 106 3.09 4.64 14.41
N GLU A 107 3.94 5.58 14.80
CA GLU A 107 5.36 5.33 15.12
C GLU A 107 5.55 4.18 16.12
N LYS A 108 4.64 4.07 17.10
CA LYS A 108 4.69 2.99 18.11
C LYS A 108 4.45 1.64 17.47
N CYS A 109 3.43 1.54 16.61
CA CYS A 109 3.09 0.30 15.93
C CYS A 109 4.16 -0.11 14.92
N MET A 110 4.66 0.85 14.15
CA MET A 110 5.74 0.66 13.19
C MET A 110 7.00 0.09 13.86
N ARG A 111 7.44 0.66 14.98
CA ARG A 111 8.60 0.13 15.73
C ARG A 111 8.34 -1.29 16.27
N ALA A 112 7.16 -1.53 16.82
CA ALA A 112 6.77 -2.87 17.27
C ALA A 112 6.82 -3.88 16.11
N CYS A 113 6.38 -3.49 14.91
CA CYS A 113 6.46 -4.32 13.71
C CYS A 113 7.90 -4.69 13.34
N LEU A 114 8.85 -3.73 13.39
CA LEU A 114 10.25 -3.99 13.06
C LEU A 114 10.93 -4.99 14.00
N GLN A 115 10.43 -5.13 15.23
CA GLN A 115 10.98 -6.03 16.26
C GLN A 115 10.16 -7.32 16.41
N ALA A 116 8.97 -7.38 15.81
CA ALA A 116 8.05 -8.50 15.97
C ALA A 116 8.56 -9.76 15.27
N GLN A 117 8.35 -10.89 15.94
CA GLN A 117 8.59 -12.24 15.41
C GLN A 117 7.27 -12.97 15.15
N SER A 118 6.17 -12.43 15.68
CA SER A 118 4.83 -12.98 15.56
C SER A 118 3.76 -11.89 15.63
N LEU A 119 2.53 -12.24 15.24
CA LEU A 119 1.37 -11.35 15.37
C LEU A 119 1.08 -10.95 16.82
N LEU A 120 1.45 -11.81 17.78
CA LEU A 120 1.19 -11.59 19.21
C LEU A 120 1.99 -10.39 19.75
N ASP A 121 3.22 -10.21 19.27
CA ASP A 121 4.12 -9.13 19.69
C ASP A 121 3.53 -7.73 19.40
N LEU A 122 2.63 -7.65 18.41
CA LEU A 122 2.01 -6.40 18.00
C LEU A 122 0.86 -5.97 18.91
N THR A 123 0.19 -6.91 19.59
CA THR A 123 -1.10 -6.67 20.27
C THR A 123 -1.08 -5.55 21.31
N THR A 124 0.08 -5.28 21.91
CA THR A 124 0.28 -4.24 22.93
C THR A 124 0.52 -2.84 22.36
N SER A 125 0.94 -2.76 21.09
CA SER A 125 1.47 -1.55 20.46
C SER A 125 0.74 -1.15 19.18
N CYS A 126 0.04 -2.10 18.56
CA CYS A 126 -0.75 -1.97 17.36
C CYS A 126 -2.19 -2.42 17.65
N ARG A 127 -3.16 -1.51 17.54
CA ARG A 127 -4.57 -1.87 17.62
C ARG A 127 -5.10 -2.13 16.20
N LYS A 128 -5.74 -3.28 15.98
CA LYS A 128 -6.24 -3.67 14.66
C LYS A 128 -7.21 -2.66 14.02
N SER A 129 -8.06 -2.00 14.81
CA SER A 129 -9.00 -0.99 14.32
C SER A 129 -8.32 0.29 13.83
N ASP A 130 -7.13 0.58 14.33
CA ASP A 130 -6.42 1.83 14.07
C ASP A 130 -5.44 1.65 12.90
N GLU A 131 -5.03 0.40 12.65
CA GLU A 131 -4.00 0.03 11.67
C GLU A 131 -4.53 -0.99 10.64
N ILE A 132 -5.73 -0.76 10.11
CA ILE A 132 -6.46 -1.71 9.25
C ILE A 132 -5.61 -2.15 8.05
N ALA A 133 -5.03 -1.19 7.30
CA ALA A 133 -4.24 -1.48 6.11
C ALA A 133 -2.99 -2.32 6.42
N PHE A 134 -2.38 -2.11 7.59
CA PHE A 134 -1.23 -2.87 8.04
C PHE A 134 -1.59 -4.33 8.33
N TYR A 135 -2.66 -4.57 9.11
CA TYR A 135 -3.12 -5.93 9.39
C TYR A 135 -3.61 -6.65 8.14
N THR A 136 -4.27 -5.94 7.22
CA THR A 136 -4.61 -6.47 5.88
C THR A 136 -3.37 -6.93 5.14
N CYS A 137 -2.29 -6.16 5.14
CA CYS A 137 -1.04 -6.59 4.52
C CYS A 137 -0.51 -7.89 5.15
N ILE A 138 -0.48 -7.99 6.49
CA ILE A 138 -0.02 -9.21 7.17
C ILE A 138 -0.86 -10.43 6.77
N GLU A 139 -2.19 -10.29 6.79
CA GLU A 139 -3.09 -11.38 6.40
C GLU A 139 -2.85 -11.85 4.96
N ARG A 140 -2.52 -10.92 4.03
CA ARG A 140 -2.14 -11.26 2.65
C ARG A 140 -0.79 -11.99 2.59
N GLN A 141 0.21 -11.55 3.35
CA GLN A 141 1.50 -12.23 3.40
C GLN A 141 1.36 -13.66 3.96
N GLU A 142 0.54 -13.85 5.01
CA GLU A 142 0.23 -15.17 5.57
C GLU A 142 -0.56 -16.06 4.59
N ALA A 143 -1.50 -15.48 3.83
CA ALA A 143 -2.19 -16.19 2.75
C ALA A 143 -1.19 -16.63 1.67
N GLY A 144 -0.28 -15.74 1.27
CA GLY A 144 0.77 -16.02 0.30
C GLY A 144 1.70 -17.14 0.76
N GLU A 145 2.19 -17.10 1.99
CA GLU A 145 3.05 -18.15 2.54
C GLU A 145 2.33 -19.51 2.53
N ARG A 146 1.08 -19.57 3.00
CA ARG A 146 0.26 -20.80 2.94
C ARG A 146 0.05 -21.31 1.52
N CYS A 147 -0.14 -20.40 0.57
CA CYS A 147 -0.41 -20.73 -0.83
C CYS A 147 0.84 -21.24 -1.55
N CYS A 148 1.97 -20.57 -1.32
CA CYS A 148 3.21 -20.78 -2.06
C CYS A 148 4.11 -21.86 -1.45
N LYS A 149 3.88 -22.30 -0.20
CA LYS A 149 4.76 -23.28 0.49
C LYS A 149 5.00 -24.58 -0.29
N ASN A 150 4.05 -24.99 -1.12
CA ASN A 150 4.09 -26.26 -1.86
C ASN A 150 4.72 -26.11 -3.26
N ALA A 151 5.24 -24.93 -3.59
CA ALA A 151 5.91 -24.71 -4.86
C ALA A 151 7.20 -25.56 -4.95
N GLN A 152 7.30 -26.36 -6.02
CA GLN A 152 8.42 -27.29 -6.24
C GLN A 152 9.68 -26.60 -6.77
N THR A 153 9.52 -25.44 -7.42
CA THR A 153 10.63 -24.67 -8.01
C THR A 153 10.69 -23.27 -7.40
N SER A 154 11.90 -22.72 -7.31
CA SER A 154 12.10 -21.34 -6.86
C SER A 154 11.36 -20.33 -7.73
N SER A 155 11.34 -20.55 -9.05
CA SER A 155 10.62 -19.68 -9.99
C SER A 155 9.10 -19.69 -9.78
N CYS A 156 8.49 -20.84 -9.50
CA CYS A 156 7.06 -20.91 -9.17
C CYS A 156 6.79 -20.25 -7.81
N HIS A 157 7.65 -20.50 -6.83
CA HIS A 157 7.53 -19.91 -5.50
C HIS A 157 7.58 -18.37 -5.55
N GLU A 158 8.53 -17.81 -6.30
CA GLU A 158 8.65 -16.35 -6.49
C GLU A 158 7.45 -15.77 -7.25
N ALA A 159 7.06 -16.38 -8.37
CA ALA A 159 5.87 -15.97 -9.12
C ALA A 159 4.62 -15.98 -8.23
N CYS A 160 4.47 -17.03 -7.41
CA CYS A 160 3.40 -17.17 -6.42
C CYS A 160 3.43 -16.06 -5.38
N LYS A 161 4.57 -15.77 -4.75
CA LYS A 161 4.66 -14.72 -3.74
C LYS A 161 4.32 -13.34 -4.31
N ASN A 162 4.67 -13.07 -5.56
CA ASN A 162 4.37 -11.80 -6.24
C ASN A 162 2.85 -11.49 -6.36
N VAL A 163 1.98 -12.49 -6.25
CA VAL A 163 0.52 -12.29 -6.20
C VAL A 163 0.08 -11.54 -4.93
N PHE A 164 0.82 -11.69 -3.84
CA PHE A 164 0.41 -11.23 -2.50
C PHE A 164 1.13 -9.95 -2.03
N VAL A 165 2.06 -9.43 -2.83
CA VAL A 165 2.86 -8.24 -2.49
C VAL A 165 2.02 -6.96 -2.48
N ASP A 166 1.14 -6.78 -3.47
CA ASP A 166 0.28 -5.60 -3.58
C ASP A 166 -1.09 -5.86 -2.93
N SER A 167 -1.70 -4.79 -2.43
CA SER A 167 -3.09 -4.71 -1.98
C SER A 167 -4.12 -4.81 -3.11
N PHE A 168 -3.74 -4.54 -4.35
CA PHE A 168 -4.61 -4.63 -5.52
C PHE A 168 -4.69 -6.05 -6.10
N THR A 169 -5.59 -6.23 -7.07
CA THR A 169 -5.70 -7.43 -7.89
C THR A 169 -4.42 -7.61 -8.71
N PRO A 170 -3.86 -8.82 -8.75
CA PRO A 170 -2.68 -9.12 -9.57
C PRO A 170 -2.93 -8.78 -11.03
N THR A 171 -1.99 -8.07 -11.65
CA THR A 171 -2.08 -7.70 -13.07
C THR A 171 -2.04 -8.93 -13.97
N LYS A 172 -2.46 -8.77 -15.23
CA LYS A 172 -2.33 -9.80 -16.27
C LYS A 172 -0.91 -10.40 -16.34
N ALA A 173 0.12 -9.56 -16.28
CA ALA A 173 1.52 -10.00 -16.31
C ALA A 173 1.87 -10.93 -15.13
N VAL A 174 1.38 -10.63 -13.92
CA VAL A 174 1.58 -11.48 -12.74
C VAL A 174 0.83 -12.81 -12.90
N ARG A 175 -0.41 -12.80 -13.41
CA ARG A 175 -1.18 -14.03 -13.67
C ARG A 175 -0.51 -14.91 -14.73
N GLU A 176 0.02 -14.31 -15.80
CA GLU A 176 0.76 -15.03 -16.83
C GLU A 176 2.05 -15.65 -16.29
N ALA A 177 2.75 -14.96 -15.38
CA ALA A 177 3.93 -15.51 -14.72
C ALA A 177 3.59 -16.76 -13.88
N ILE A 178 2.48 -16.75 -13.13
CA ILE A 178 1.97 -17.93 -12.42
C ILE A 178 1.70 -19.07 -13.39
N HIS A 179 1.00 -18.79 -14.48
CA HIS A 179 0.69 -19.82 -15.47
C HIS A 179 1.96 -20.41 -16.07
N ARG A 180 2.93 -19.57 -16.44
CA ARG A 180 4.20 -19.99 -17.06
C ARG A 180 5.08 -20.82 -16.11
N HIS A 181 5.16 -20.46 -14.84
CA HIS A 181 6.12 -21.06 -13.91
C HIS A 181 5.52 -22.16 -13.02
N CYS A 182 4.19 -22.20 -12.86
CA CYS A 182 3.52 -23.14 -11.96
C CYS A 182 2.55 -24.12 -12.65
N SER A 183 2.40 -24.09 -13.99
CA SER A 183 1.52 -25.03 -14.72
C SER A 183 1.93 -26.47 -14.57
N GLU A 184 3.23 -26.73 -14.61
CA GLU A 184 3.79 -28.07 -14.50
C GLU A 184 4.18 -28.35 -13.03
N GLY A 185 3.72 -29.48 -12.50
CA GLY A 185 4.10 -29.98 -11.17
C GLY A 185 3.48 -29.25 -9.96
N ASN A 186 2.77 -28.13 -10.14
CA ASN A 186 2.29 -27.29 -9.03
C ASN A 186 0.77 -27.02 -9.01
N PRO A 187 -0.11 -28.03 -9.19
CA PRO A 187 -1.56 -27.82 -9.30
C PRO A 187 -2.18 -27.20 -8.03
N LYS A 188 -1.64 -27.51 -6.84
CA LYS A 188 -2.11 -26.95 -5.57
C LYS A 188 -1.87 -25.44 -5.47
N VAL A 189 -0.72 -24.96 -5.97
CA VAL A 189 -0.39 -23.54 -5.98
C VAL A 189 -1.31 -22.81 -6.95
N GLN A 190 -1.48 -23.35 -8.16
CA GLN A 190 -2.39 -22.76 -9.14
C GLN A 190 -3.84 -22.69 -8.66
N GLN A 191 -4.35 -23.76 -8.06
CA GLN A 191 -5.71 -23.79 -7.52
C GLN A 191 -5.88 -22.78 -6.37
N CYS A 192 -4.89 -22.69 -5.48
CA CYS A 192 -4.91 -21.73 -4.39
C CYS A 192 -4.90 -20.28 -4.90
N VAL A 193 -4.00 -19.96 -5.83
CA VAL A 193 -3.92 -18.62 -6.44
C VAL A 193 -5.21 -18.29 -7.20
N HIS A 194 -5.75 -19.23 -7.99
CA HIS A 194 -7.01 -19.04 -8.69
C HIS A 194 -8.17 -18.74 -7.72
N SER A 195 -8.28 -19.53 -6.64
CA SER A 195 -9.29 -19.32 -5.60
C SER A 195 -9.11 -18.01 -4.85
N TYR A 196 -7.88 -17.53 -4.70
CA TYR A 196 -7.59 -16.28 -4.00
C TYR A 196 -7.88 -15.04 -4.85
N ILE A 197 -7.51 -15.08 -6.13
CA ILE A 197 -7.67 -13.95 -7.05
C ILE A 197 -9.13 -13.78 -7.48
N HIS A 198 -9.86 -14.89 -7.67
CA HIS A 198 -11.26 -14.97 -8.13
C HIS A 198 -11.75 -13.72 -8.90
N VAL A 199 -11.37 -13.63 -10.17
CA VAL A 199 -11.75 -12.49 -11.00
C VAL A 199 -13.15 -12.68 -11.58
N THR A 200 -14.02 -11.70 -11.39
CA THR A 200 -15.29 -11.61 -12.14
C THR A 200 -15.00 -10.97 -13.48
N PRO A 201 -15.24 -11.67 -14.62
CA PRO A 201 -15.11 -11.06 -15.94
C PRO A 201 -15.97 -9.79 -16.03
N ALA A 202 -15.41 -8.73 -16.61
CA ALA A 202 -16.16 -7.52 -16.81
C ALA A 202 -17.11 -7.68 -18.00
N ASP A 203 -18.39 -7.36 -17.80
CA ASP A 203 -19.38 -7.35 -18.88
C ASP A 203 -19.22 -6.07 -19.71
N HIS A 204 -18.72 -6.22 -20.94
CA HIS A 204 -18.50 -5.14 -21.92
C HIS A 204 -17.91 -3.83 -21.34
N PRO A 205 -16.64 -3.81 -20.86
CA PRO A 205 -15.98 -2.65 -20.24
C PRO A 205 -16.13 -1.34 -21.02
N PHE A 206 -16.05 -1.43 -22.35
CA PHE A 206 -16.17 -0.31 -23.28
C PHE A 206 -17.47 0.49 -23.15
N ARG A 207 -18.56 -0.11 -22.64
CA ARG A 207 -19.83 0.60 -22.45
C ARG A 207 -19.70 1.77 -21.49
N ASN A 208 -18.80 1.66 -20.50
CA ASN A 208 -18.55 2.70 -19.52
C ASN A 208 -17.54 3.76 -19.98
N MET A 209 -17.08 3.72 -21.24
CA MET A 209 -16.10 4.68 -21.77
C MET A 209 -16.55 6.14 -21.61
N HIS A 210 -17.85 6.39 -21.72
CA HIS A 210 -18.44 7.72 -21.54
C HIS A 210 -18.37 8.22 -20.09
N CYS A 211 -18.30 7.33 -19.10
CA CYS A 211 -18.16 7.69 -17.70
C CYS A 211 -16.79 8.32 -17.39
N CYS A 212 -15.76 7.98 -18.17
CA CYS A 212 -14.44 8.59 -18.01
C CYS A 212 -14.51 10.13 -18.15
N GLU A 213 -15.35 10.67 -19.04
CA GLU A 213 -15.49 12.11 -19.25
C GLU A 213 -16.07 12.87 -18.04
N ARG A 214 -16.65 12.16 -17.08
CA ARG A 214 -17.20 12.75 -15.85
C ARG A 214 -16.10 13.14 -14.85
N SER A 215 -14.86 12.67 -15.03
CA SER A 215 -13.74 13.07 -14.18
C SER A 215 -13.23 14.46 -14.52
N LEU A 216 -12.96 15.26 -13.49
CA LEU A 216 -12.34 16.58 -13.61
C LEU A 216 -10.82 16.48 -13.88
N SER A 217 -10.19 15.33 -13.58
CA SER A 217 -8.76 15.10 -13.75
C SER A 217 -8.45 14.60 -15.15
N THR A 218 -7.65 15.35 -15.92
CA THR A 218 -7.15 14.94 -17.24
C THR A 218 -6.36 13.63 -17.17
N GLN A 219 -5.56 13.45 -16.12
CA GLN A 219 -4.81 12.23 -15.88
C GLN A 219 -5.74 11.04 -15.67
N CYS A 220 -6.74 11.17 -14.79
CA CYS A 220 -7.73 10.11 -14.56
C CYS A 220 -8.52 9.80 -15.83
N ARG A 221 -8.91 10.81 -16.63
CA ARG A 221 -9.61 10.58 -17.92
C ARG A 221 -8.79 9.70 -18.85
N THR A 222 -7.51 10.01 -19.02
CA THR A 222 -6.63 9.23 -19.90
C THR A 222 -6.45 7.81 -19.38
N VAL A 223 -6.15 7.65 -18.09
CA VAL A 223 -5.99 6.33 -17.48
C VAL A 223 -7.28 5.52 -17.57
N CYS A 224 -8.43 6.14 -17.31
CA CYS A 224 -9.74 5.48 -17.37
C CYS A 224 -10.03 4.88 -18.73
N LYS A 225 -9.80 5.64 -19.81
CA LYS A 225 -9.99 5.14 -21.17
C LYS A 225 -9.07 3.98 -21.50
N GLU A 226 -7.82 4.04 -21.03
CA GLU A 226 -6.85 2.97 -21.26
C GLU A 226 -7.21 1.73 -20.46
N THR A 227 -7.49 1.86 -19.17
CA THR A 227 -7.92 0.76 -18.29
C THR A 227 -9.15 0.02 -18.85
N LEU A 228 -10.15 0.73 -19.38
CA LEU A 228 -11.33 0.09 -19.99
C LEU A 228 -11.03 -0.64 -21.31
N ARG A 229 -9.89 -0.37 -21.96
CA ARG A 229 -9.45 -1.08 -23.17
C ARG A 229 -8.62 -2.31 -22.84
N THR A 230 -7.82 -2.24 -21.78
CA THR A 230 -6.80 -3.23 -21.46
C THR A 230 -7.27 -4.27 -20.46
N GLU A 231 -8.04 -3.86 -19.46
CA GLU A 231 -8.44 -4.73 -18.36
C GLU A 231 -9.70 -5.52 -18.70
N THR A 232 -9.73 -6.78 -18.24
CA THR A 232 -10.75 -7.76 -18.63
C THR A 232 -11.72 -8.13 -17.51
N THR A 233 -11.45 -7.65 -16.29
CA THR A 233 -12.20 -8.04 -15.09
C THR A 233 -12.64 -6.80 -14.32
N THR A 234 -13.79 -6.87 -13.65
CA THR A 234 -14.36 -5.70 -12.96
C THR A 234 -13.41 -5.17 -11.89
N GLN A 235 -12.75 -6.08 -11.16
CA GLN A 235 -11.83 -5.69 -10.09
C GLN A 235 -10.54 -5.06 -10.64
N GLU A 236 -9.98 -5.56 -11.75
CA GLU A 236 -8.83 -4.92 -12.41
C GLU A 236 -9.15 -3.52 -12.91
N ILE A 237 -10.38 -3.31 -13.43
CA ILE A 237 -10.82 -1.99 -13.87
C ILE A 237 -10.85 -1.04 -12.68
N VAL A 238 -11.51 -1.42 -11.58
CA VAL A 238 -11.60 -0.58 -10.37
C VAL A 238 -10.21 -0.27 -9.80
N ASP A 239 -9.34 -1.28 -9.71
CA ASP A 239 -7.99 -1.14 -9.17
C ASP A 239 -7.11 -0.30 -10.09
N GLY A 240 -7.21 -0.49 -11.41
CA GLY A 240 -6.49 0.27 -12.43
C GLY A 240 -6.87 1.76 -12.40
N LEU A 241 -8.16 2.07 -12.28
CA LEU A 241 -8.66 3.43 -12.09
C LEU A 241 -8.14 4.05 -10.79
N THR A 242 -8.22 3.32 -9.68
CA THR A 242 -7.77 3.79 -8.37
C THR A 242 -6.26 4.09 -8.39
N ARG A 243 -5.45 3.16 -8.91
CA ARG A 243 -3.99 3.33 -9.09
C ARG A 243 -3.64 4.46 -10.06
N GLY A 244 -4.50 4.66 -11.07
CA GLY A 244 -4.43 5.73 -12.05
C GLY A 244 -4.68 7.14 -11.54
N GLY A 245 -5.04 7.28 -10.26
CA GLY A 245 -5.36 8.57 -9.65
C GLY A 245 -6.82 9.00 -9.81
N CYS A 246 -7.73 8.07 -10.15
CA CYS A 246 -9.18 8.33 -10.11
C CYS A 246 -9.79 8.25 -8.70
N GLY A 247 -8.97 7.90 -7.71
CA GLY A 247 -9.42 7.74 -6.32
C GLY A 247 -10.28 6.48 -6.12
N PRO A 248 -10.71 6.22 -4.87
CA PRO A 248 -11.55 5.07 -4.56
C PRO A 248 -12.98 5.25 -5.13
N PRO A 249 -13.73 4.15 -5.33
CA PRO A 249 -15.11 4.20 -5.81
C PRO A 249 -16.03 4.85 -4.78
N LEU A 250 -16.27 6.14 -4.95
CA LEU A 250 -17.03 6.98 -4.02
C LEU A 250 -18.38 7.37 -4.63
N PRO A 251 -19.52 7.14 -3.94
CA PRO A 251 -20.85 7.49 -4.46
C PRO A 251 -21.06 8.97 -4.73
N GLN A 252 -20.23 9.87 -4.21
CA GLN A 252 -20.27 11.31 -4.48
C GLN A 252 -19.43 11.73 -5.69
N ASP A 253 -18.58 10.85 -6.21
CA ASP A 253 -17.74 11.15 -7.36
C ASP A 253 -18.51 10.88 -8.65
N TRP A 254 -18.53 11.87 -9.55
CA TRP A 254 -19.32 11.84 -10.78
C TRP A 254 -18.91 10.73 -11.76
N LEU A 255 -17.63 10.34 -11.77
CA LEU A 255 -17.17 9.22 -12.58
C LEU A 255 -17.73 7.92 -11.98
N TRP A 256 -17.52 7.71 -10.69
CA TRP A 256 -17.94 6.46 -10.04
C TRP A 256 -19.46 6.29 -10.00
N GLN A 257 -20.23 7.37 -9.80
CA GLN A 257 -21.69 7.35 -9.93
C GLN A 257 -22.15 6.84 -11.31
N CYS A 258 -21.50 7.29 -12.38
CA CYS A 258 -21.84 6.87 -13.74
C CYS A 258 -21.61 5.37 -13.93
N PHE A 259 -20.48 4.84 -13.45
CA PHE A 259 -20.20 3.40 -13.47
C PHE A 259 -21.24 2.59 -12.70
N LEU A 260 -21.64 3.06 -11.51
CA LEU A 260 -22.62 2.38 -10.64
C LEU A 260 -24.05 2.43 -11.19
N LEU A 261 -24.45 3.51 -11.87
CA LEU A 261 -25.79 3.61 -12.45
C LEU A 261 -25.94 2.75 -13.72
N ASN A 262 -24.88 2.65 -14.52
CA ASN A 262 -24.88 1.80 -15.71
C ASN A 262 -24.89 0.31 -15.39
N SER A 263 -24.37 -0.13 -14.24
CA SER A 263 -24.49 -1.54 -13.83
C SER A 263 -25.94 -1.91 -13.49
N VAL A 264 -26.69 -1.02 -12.85
CA VAL A 264 -28.10 -1.23 -12.46
C VAL A 264 -29.06 -1.23 -13.66
N ALA A 265 -28.79 -0.39 -14.67
CA ALA A 265 -29.64 -0.28 -15.85
C ALA A 265 -29.61 -1.54 -16.77
N ASN A 266 -28.64 -2.44 -16.58
CA ASN A 266 -28.40 -3.58 -17.48
C ASN A 266 -28.84 -4.94 -16.91
N GLU A 267 -29.40 -5.00 -15.71
CA GLU A 267 -30.09 -6.20 -15.19
C GLU A 267 -31.38 -6.45 -16.00
N PRO A 268 -31.64 -7.68 -16.50
CA PRO A 268 -32.87 -7.99 -17.23
C PRO A 268 -34.07 -7.90 -16.27
N GLY A 269 -34.71 -6.73 -16.26
CA GLY A 269 -35.80 -6.37 -15.33
C GLY A 269 -35.66 -5.03 -14.63
N GLY A 270 -34.63 -4.22 -14.94
CA GLY A 270 -34.40 -2.89 -14.38
C GLY A 270 -35.46 -1.84 -14.75
N SER A 271 -36.65 -1.93 -14.14
CA SER A 271 -37.59 -0.81 -14.06
C SER A 271 -37.09 0.16 -12.98
N LEU A 272 -37.00 1.45 -13.32
CA LEU A 272 -36.54 2.54 -12.45
C LEU A 272 -37.44 2.81 -11.22
N ILE A 273 -38.42 1.94 -10.94
CA ILE A 273 -39.36 2.06 -9.83
C ILE A 273 -39.62 0.67 -9.23
N GLN A 274 -38.61 0.08 -8.57
CA GLN A 274 -38.86 -0.91 -7.51
C GLN A 274 -37.64 -1.01 -6.58
N SER A 275 -37.56 -0.09 -5.61
CA SER A 275 -36.77 -0.31 -4.40
C SER A 275 -37.44 -1.42 -3.59
N GLU A 276 -37.09 -2.68 -3.84
CA GLU A 276 -37.30 -3.81 -2.90
C GLU A 276 -36.75 -5.18 -3.37
N LYS A 277 -35.98 -5.24 -4.46
CA LYS A 277 -35.03 -6.35 -4.64
C LYS A 277 -33.66 -5.86 -4.21
N VAL A 278 -33.10 -6.51 -3.20
CA VAL A 278 -31.79 -6.23 -2.61
C VAL A 278 -30.69 -6.52 -3.64
N GLY A 279 -30.58 -5.66 -4.65
CA GLY A 279 -29.33 -5.40 -5.35
C GLY A 279 -28.53 -4.46 -4.47
N MET A 280 -27.24 -4.75 -4.31
CA MET A 280 -26.38 -4.08 -3.36
C MET A 280 -26.39 -2.55 -3.55
N ASP A 281 -26.83 -1.82 -2.51
CA ASP A 281 -26.81 -0.35 -2.54
C ASP A 281 -25.37 0.17 -2.61
N SER A 282 -25.17 1.37 -3.18
CA SER A 282 -23.84 1.98 -3.34
C SER A 282 -23.07 2.12 -2.02
N ALA A 283 -23.76 2.14 -0.88
CA ALA A 283 -23.17 2.20 0.45
C ALA A 283 -22.60 0.84 0.89
N LYS A 284 -23.27 -0.27 0.58
CA LYS A 284 -22.78 -1.64 0.77
C LYS A 284 -21.57 -1.90 -0.13
N LEU A 285 -21.62 -1.55 -1.42
CA LEU A 285 -20.46 -1.64 -2.32
C LEU A 285 -19.26 -0.87 -1.76
N GLN A 286 -19.46 0.36 -1.27
CA GLN A 286 -18.41 1.13 -0.60
C GLN A 286 -17.85 0.44 0.65
N CYS A 287 -18.68 -0.22 1.45
CA CYS A 287 -18.22 -1.05 2.57
C CYS A 287 -17.46 -2.30 2.11
N CYS A 288 -17.89 -2.93 1.02
CA CYS A 288 -17.23 -4.11 0.48
C CYS A 288 -15.87 -3.78 -0.13
N PHE A 289 -15.76 -2.67 -0.86
CA PHE A 289 -14.48 -2.15 -1.34
C PHE A 289 -13.55 -1.67 -0.22
N ARG A 290 -14.07 -1.56 1.02
CA ARG A 290 -13.27 -1.34 2.24
C ARG A 290 -12.93 -2.63 2.99
N ALA A 291 -13.39 -3.78 2.50
CA ALA A 291 -13.17 -5.03 3.21
C ALA A 291 -11.68 -5.39 3.24
N ALA A 292 -11.26 -5.93 4.39
CA ALA A 292 -9.86 -6.15 4.71
C ALA A 292 -9.17 -7.22 3.84
N THR A 293 -9.93 -8.07 3.15
CA THR A 293 -9.39 -9.12 2.27
C THR A 293 -10.26 -9.22 1.02
N VAL A 294 -9.66 -9.66 -0.10
CA VAL A 294 -10.40 -9.93 -1.35
C VAL A 294 -11.53 -10.95 -1.11
N ASN A 295 -11.33 -11.89 -0.18
CA ASN A 295 -12.36 -12.86 0.20
C ASN A 295 -13.51 -12.25 1.03
N CYS A 296 -13.22 -11.30 1.94
CA CYS A 296 -14.27 -10.56 2.65
C CYS A 296 -15.00 -9.57 1.73
N GLN A 297 -14.26 -8.93 0.82
CA GLN A 297 -14.84 -8.10 -0.23
C GLN A 297 -15.79 -8.92 -1.10
N ARG A 298 -15.39 -10.15 -1.47
CA ARG A 298 -16.22 -11.12 -2.19
C ARG A 298 -17.48 -11.49 -1.41
N LEU A 299 -17.37 -11.97 -0.17
CA LEU A 299 -18.52 -12.32 0.68
C LEU A 299 -19.46 -11.15 0.96
N CYS A 300 -18.96 -9.93 0.82
CA CYS A 300 -19.75 -8.72 0.98
C CYS A 300 -20.47 -8.36 -0.33
N ILE A 301 -19.88 -8.67 -1.49
CA ILE A 301 -20.43 -8.37 -2.81
C ILE A 301 -21.44 -9.43 -3.29
N GLU A 302 -21.28 -10.69 -2.86
CA GLU A 302 -22.24 -11.79 -3.05
C GLU A 302 -23.50 -11.63 -2.17
#